data_AF-A0A821IXJ8-F1
#
_entry.id   AF-A0A821IXJ8-F1
#
_cell.length_a   1.000
_cell.length_b   1.000
_cell.length_c   1.000
_cell.angle_alpha   90.00
_cell.angle_beta   90.00
_cell.angle_gamma   90.00
#
_symmetry.space_group_name_H-M   'P 1'
#
loop_
_entity.id
_entity.type
_entity.pdbx_description
1 polymer ?
#
loop_
_entity_poly.entity_id
_entity_poly.type
_entity_poly.pdbx_seq_one_letter_code
_entity_poly.pdbx_strand_id
1 'polypeptide(L)'
;KNELNQLWTEFCDLPSKLQERIWTAYFDLEGHLKKYRQLLPLLFMLNAREIRSRHWLKVMQITGCSFQLESTVFKLHDLLDISLDKYQNEISAICFSARKELELETKMRSIEEEWTEQILNFEPYKDYGLILLEKRYVENLLEHLEDGEETLAQMLTTRYIEPMREEVASWSEKLKAIREILELWLEVQDMWLGAENIFNNPSAGKDISLESKRFVRVDKTWLKTQRQSSEIRNVLQCCLSEPPKKGILKEMHKELEICNKSISLY
;
A
#
# COMPACT_ATOMS: atom_id res chain seq x y z
N LYS A 1 -26.26 -8.73 -23.08
CA LYS A 1 -27.39 -8.75 -22.12
C LYS A 1 -28.76 -8.86 -22.81
N ASN A 2 -28.90 -8.37 -24.06
CA ASN A 2 -30.19 -8.31 -24.76
C ASN A 2 -30.50 -9.59 -25.55
N GLU A 3 -29.54 -10.18 -26.25
CA GLU A 3 -29.81 -11.28 -27.20
C GLU A 3 -30.40 -12.53 -26.56
N LEU A 4 -29.87 -13.02 -25.43
CA LEU A 4 -30.41 -14.25 -24.82
C LEU A 4 -31.76 -14.06 -24.13
N ASN A 5 -32.02 -12.86 -23.62
CA ASN A 5 -33.34 -12.51 -23.07
C ASN A 5 -34.36 -12.33 -24.20
N GLN A 6 -33.93 -11.77 -25.35
CA GLN A 6 -34.73 -11.69 -26.57
C GLN A 6 -35.04 -13.08 -27.12
N LEU A 7 -34.05 -13.98 -27.20
CA LEU A 7 -34.24 -15.38 -27.60
C LEU A 7 -35.15 -16.13 -26.62
N TRP A 8 -35.11 -15.83 -25.32
CA TRP A 8 -36.03 -16.39 -24.34
C TRP A 8 -37.46 -15.88 -24.53
N THR A 9 -37.65 -14.58 -24.79
CA THR A 9 -38.98 -14.02 -25.09
C THR A 9 -39.54 -14.57 -26.40
N GLU A 10 -38.71 -14.65 -27.45
CA GLU A 10 -39.08 -15.26 -28.72
C GLU A 10 -39.41 -16.75 -28.56
N PHE A 11 -38.70 -17.46 -27.68
CA PHE A 11 -39.02 -18.84 -27.31
C PHE A 11 -40.35 -18.96 -26.56
N CYS A 12 -40.65 -18.04 -25.64
CA CYS A 12 -41.94 -18.00 -24.93
C CYS A 12 -43.12 -17.63 -25.86
N ASP A 13 -42.87 -16.88 -26.93
CA ASP A 13 -43.86 -16.50 -27.94
C ASP A 13 -44.11 -17.60 -28.99
N LEU A 14 -43.40 -18.73 -28.92
CA LEU A 14 -43.61 -19.86 -29.82
C LEU A 14 -45.04 -20.44 -29.67
N PRO A 15 -45.69 -20.87 -30.77
CA PRO A 15 -47.05 -21.39 -30.72
C PRO A 15 -47.23 -22.59 -29.78
N SER A 16 -48.25 -22.54 -28.92
CA SER A 16 -48.57 -23.57 -27.90
C SER A 16 -48.73 -24.99 -28.47
N LYS A 17 -49.06 -25.11 -29.77
CA LYS A 17 -49.18 -26.37 -30.50
C LYS A 17 -47.86 -27.15 -30.63
N LEU A 18 -46.71 -26.48 -30.50
CA LEU A 18 -45.40 -27.14 -30.49
C LEU A 18 -45.12 -27.80 -29.14
N GLN A 19 -45.61 -27.20 -28.06
CA GLN A 19 -45.53 -27.71 -26.69
C GLN A 19 -46.46 -28.92 -26.48
N GLU A 20 -47.66 -28.89 -27.08
CA GLU A 20 -48.63 -29.99 -27.04
C GLU A 20 -48.17 -31.26 -27.79
N ARG A 21 -47.28 -31.12 -28.78
CA ARG A 21 -46.81 -32.23 -29.62
C ARG A 21 -45.59 -32.99 -29.07
N ILE A 22 -45.06 -32.59 -27.91
CA ILE A 22 -43.89 -33.21 -27.24
C ILE A 22 -42.69 -33.38 -28.20
N TRP A 23 -42.35 -32.33 -28.94
CA TRP A 23 -41.14 -32.36 -29.77
C TRP A 23 -39.91 -32.34 -28.86
N THR A 24 -39.05 -33.36 -28.97
CA THR A 24 -37.80 -33.44 -28.21
C THR A 24 -36.94 -32.19 -28.39
N ALA A 25 -36.87 -31.68 -29.63
CA ALA A 25 -36.15 -30.45 -29.96
C ALA A 25 -36.65 -29.20 -29.21
N TYR A 26 -37.94 -29.12 -28.87
CA TYR A 26 -38.51 -28.00 -28.10
C TYR A 26 -38.02 -28.03 -26.65
N PHE A 27 -38.03 -29.21 -26.02
CA PHE A 27 -37.54 -29.39 -24.65
C PHE A 27 -36.02 -29.27 -24.55
N ASP A 28 -35.28 -29.73 -25.57
CA ASP A 28 -33.82 -29.56 -25.66
C ASP A 28 -33.46 -28.07 -25.76
N LEU A 29 -34.18 -27.30 -26.58
CA LEU A 29 -34.00 -25.86 -26.70
C LEU A 29 -34.35 -25.13 -25.39
N GLU A 30 -35.46 -25.51 -24.74
CA GLU A 30 -35.85 -24.97 -23.44
C GLU A 30 -34.76 -25.22 -22.37
N GLY A 31 -34.22 -26.43 -22.32
CA GLY A 31 -33.16 -26.84 -21.40
C GLY A 31 -31.87 -26.04 -21.63
N HIS A 32 -31.44 -25.91 -22.88
CA HIS A 32 -30.27 -25.12 -23.24
C HIS A 32 -30.45 -23.64 -22.90
N LEU A 33 -31.59 -23.04 -23.23
CA LEU A 33 -31.85 -21.63 -22.92
C LEU A 33 -31.89 -21.36 -21.42
N LYS A 34 -32.48 -22.27 -20.62
CA LYS A 34 -32.44 -22.18 -19.14
C LYS A 34 -31.01 -22.27 -18.62
N LYS A 35 -30.21 -23.22 -19.11
CA LYS A 35 -28.78 -23.37 -18.75
C LYS A 35 -28.02 -22.07 -19.07
N TYR A 36 -28.17 -21.54 -20.28
CA TYR A 36 -27.48 -20.30 -20.67
C TYR A 36 -27.90 -19.10 -19.81
N ARG A 37 -29.18 -18.98 -19.46
CA ARG A 37 -29.66 -17.89 -18.61
C ARG A 37 -29.08 -17.96 -17.19
N GLN A 38 -28.84 -19.16 -16.66
CA GLN A 38 -28.19 -19.37 -15.36
C GLN A 38 -26.67 -19.10 -15.41
N LEU A 39 -26.03 -19.39 -16.55
CA LEU A 39 -24.58 -19.17 -16.75
C LEU A 39 -24.22 -17.71 -17.04
N LEU A 40 -25.12 -16.93 -17.65
CA LEU A 40 -24.86 -15.54 -18.03
C LEU A 40 -24.36 -14.63 -16.88
N PRO A 41 -24.95 -14.65 -15.67
CA PRO A 41 -24.43 -13.89 -14.54
C PRO A 41 -22.98 -14.28 -14.19
N LEU A 42 -22.64 -15.57 -14.24
CA LEU A 42 -21.29 -16.06 -13.96
C LEU A 42 -20.29 -15.59 -15.02
N LEU A 43 -20.67 -15.69 -16.29
CA LEU A 43 -19.86 -15.21 -17.42
C LEU A 43 -19.62 -13.71 -17.33
N PHE A 44 -20.62 -12.94 -16.90
CA PHE A 44 -20.45 -11.50 -16.67
C PHE A 44 -19.47 -11.21 -15.52
N MET A 45 -19.52 -11.98 -14.43
CA MET A 45 -18.57 -11.85 -13.33
C MET A 45 -17.15 -12.25 -13.75
N LEU A 46 -17.00 -13.27 -14.61
CA LEU A 46 -15.72 -13.73 -15.15
C LEU A 46 -15.13 -12.79 -16.20
N ASN A 47 -15.96 -12.02 -16.91
CA ASN A 47 -15.53 -10.99 -17.84
C ASN A 47 -15.14 -9.67 -17.15
N ALA A 48 -15.21 -9.62 -15.82
CA ALA A 48 -14.88 -8.41 -15.08
C ALA A 48 -13.35 -8.16 -15.12
N ARG A 49 -12.94 -6.89 -15.19
CA ARG A 49 -11.52 -6.48 -15.33
C ARG A 49 -10.63 -6.91 -14.15
N GLU A 50 -11.26 -7.20 -13.02
CA GLU A 50 -10.62 -7.71 -11.81
C GLU A 50 -10.06 -9.13 -12.01
N ILE A 51 -10.63 -9.88 -12.96
CA ILE A 51 -10.23 -11.24 -13.28
C ILE A 51 -8.96 -11.20 -14.12
N ARG A 52 -7.94 -11.95 -13.70
CA ARG A 52 -6.61 -12.01 -14.30
C ARG A 52 -6.22 -13.47 -14.49
N SER A 53 -5.10 -13.72 -15.16
CA SER A 53 -4.64 -15.08 -15.48
C SER A 53 -4.62 -16.01 -14.26
N ARG A 54 -4.20 -15.51 -13.08
CA ARG A 54 -4.23 -16.27 -11.81
C ARG A 54 -5.62 -16.74 -11.38
N HIS A 55 -6.65 -15.93 -11.63
CA HIS A 55 -8.04 -16.27 -11.32
C HIS A 55 -8.56 -17.34 -12.29
N TRP A 56 -8.23 -17.21 -13.57
CA TRP A 56 -8.56 -18.22 -14.58
C TRP A 56 -7.89 -19.57 -14.33
N LEU A 57 -6.65 -19.59 -13.85
CA LEU A 57 -5.98 -20.82 -13.43
C LEU A 57 -6.72 -21.52 -12.28
N LYS A 58 -7.25 -20.76 -11.31
CA LYS A 58 -8.10 -21.33 -10.23
C LYS A 58 -9.41 -21.91 -10.80
N VAL A 59 -10.03 -21.23 -11.76
CA VAL A 59 -11.24 -21.74 -12.44
C VAL A 59 -10.93 -23.03 -13.20
N MET A 60 -9.80 -23.11 -13.90
CA MET A 60 -9.35 -24.33 -14.59
C MET A 60 -9.14 -25.50 -13.62
N GLN A 61 -8.49 -25.26 -12.48
CA GLN A 61 -8.28 -26.29 -11.46
C GLN A 61 -9.60 -26.86 -10.92
N ILE A 62 -10.57 -25.99 -10.67
CA ILE A 62 -11.88 -26.39 -10.12
C ILE A 62 -12.73 -27.15 -11.15
N THR A 63 -12.72 -26.67 -12.39
CA THR A 63 -13.51 -27.27 -13.47
C THR A 63 -12.85 -28.53 -14.05
N GLY A 64 -11.57 -28.77 -13.76
CA GLY A 64 -10.79 -29.86 -14.35
C GLY A 64 -10.49 -29.65 -15.84
N CYS A 65 -10.71 -28.43 -16.34
CA CYS A 65 -10.53 -28.06 -17.74
C CYS A 65 -9.28 -27.20 -17.92
N SER A 66 -8.58 -27.36 -19.03
CA SER A 66 -7.44 -26.51 -19.40
C SER A 66 -7.85 -25.62 -20.56
N PHE A 67 -7.81 -24.30 -20.37
CA PHE A 67 -8.03 -23.36 -21.48
C PHE A 67 -6.72 -22.69 -21.88
N GLN A 68 -6.57 -22.43 -23.17
CA GLN A 68 -5.57 -21.47 -23.64
C GLN A 68 -6.14 -20.06 -23.42
N LEU A 69 -5.56 -19.31 -22.47
CA LEU A 69 -6.00 -17.96 -22.11
C LEU A 69 -5.59 -16.89 -23.13
N GLU A 70 -5.01 -17.30 -24.26
CA GLU A 70 -4.73 -16.40 -25.37
C GLU A 70 -6.04 -15.94 -26.00
N SER A 71 -6.18 -14.60 -26.13
CA SER A 71 -7.37 -13.94 -26.67
C SER A 71 -7.81 -14.41 -28.07
N THR A 72 -6.89 -15.06 -28.80
CA THR A 72 -7.12 -15.60 -30.14
C THR A 72 -7.78 -16.98 -30.15
N VAL A 73 -7.72 -17.72 -29.04
CA VAL A 73 -8.21 -19.10 -28.93
C VAL A 73 -9.42 -19.21 -27.99
N PHE A 74 -9.47 -18.39 -26.94
CA PHE A 74 -10.52 -18.46 -25.93
C PHE A 74 -11.88 -18.01 -26.48
N LYS A 75 -12.79 -18.96 -26.72
CA LYS A 75 -14.13 -18.69 -27.24
C LYS A 75 -15.19 -19.01 -26.19
N LEU A 76 -16.30 -18.28 -26.23
CA LEU A 76 -17.43 -18.47 -25.33
C LEU A 76 -17.98 -19.91 -25.37
N HIS A 77 -17.89 -20.60 -26.51
CA HIS A 77 -18.34 -21.98 -26.64
C HIS A 77 -17.61 -22.95 -25.68
N ASP A 78 -16.31 -22.72 -25.43
CA ASP A 78 -15.51 -23.60 -24.56
C ASP A 78 -15.96 -23.49 -23.10
N LEU A 79 -16.54 -22.35 -22.73
CA LEU A 79 -17.13 -22.11 -21.41
C LEU A 79 -18.56 -22.68 -21.30
N LEU A 80 -19.30 -22.74 -22.41
CA LEU A 80 -20.69 -23.23 -22.45
C LEU A 80 -20.78 -24.76 -22.42
N ASP A 81 -19.79 -25.41 -23.02
CA ASP A 81 -19.63 -26.87 -23.01
C ASP A 81 -19.25 -27.40 -21.62
N ILE A 82 -18.68 -26.55 -20.78
CA ILE A 82 -18.38 -26.88 -19.39
C ILE A 82 -19.64 -26.77 -18.55
N SER A 83 -19.84 -27.73 -17.65
CA SER A 83 -20.87 -27.66 -16.62
C SER A 83 -20.52 -26.63 -15.54
N LEU A 84 -20.32 -25.35 -15.93
CA LEU A 84 -20.06 -24.22 -15.03
C LEU A 84 -21.21 -24.04 -14.02
N ASP A 85 -22.39 -24.58 -14.33
CA ASP A 85 -23.56 -24.64 -13.45
C ASP A 85 -23.26 -25.40 -12.14
N LYS A 86 -22.45 -26.46 -12.21
CA LYS A 86 -22.09 -27.27 -11.02
C LYS A 86 -21.13 -26.55 -10.07
N TYR A 87 -20.31 -25.63 -10.59
CA TYR A 87 -19.28 -24.93 -9.85
C TYR A 87 -19.60 -23.45 -9.61
N GLN A 88 -20.89 -23.07 -9.73
CA GLN A 88 -21.35 -21.69 -9.62
C GLN A 88 -20.86 -20.99 -8.33
N ASN A 89 -20.94 -21.67 -7.20
CA ASN A 89 -20.53 -21.11 -5.90
C ASN A 89 -19.02 -20.86 -5.84
N GLU A 90 -18.23 -21.79 -6.38
CA GLU A 90 -16.77 -21.71 -6.37
C GLU A 90 -16.25 -20.63 -7.32
N ILE A 91 -16.84 -20.55 -8.53
CA ILE A 91 -16.54 -19.50 -9.51
C ILE A 91 -16.92 -18.12 -8.94
N SER A 92 -18.08 -18.01 -8.27
CA SER A 92 -18.49 -16.78 -7.59
C SER A 92 -17.51 -16.38 -6.49
N ALA A 93 -17.01 -17.34 -5.71
CA ALA A 93 -16.00 -17.10 -4.68
C ALA A 93 -14.67 -16.60 -5.28
N ILE A 94 -14.23 -17.14 -6.42
CA ILE A 94 -13.06 -16.63 -7.16
C ILE A 94 -13.29 -15.19 -7.62
N CYS A 95 -14.46 -14.90 -8.20
CA CYS A 95 -14.78 -13.54 -8.65
C CYS A 95 -14.83 -12.55 -7.47
N PHE A 96 -15.35 -12.98 -6.32
CA PHE A 96 -15.32 -12.20 -5.10
C PHE A 96 -13.90 -11.95 -4.59
N SER A 97 -13.04 -12.98 -4.61
CA SER A 97 -11.61 -12.86 -4.28
C SER A 97 -10.93 -11.82 -5.18
N ALA A 98 -11.14 -11.90 -6.49
CA ALA A 98 -10.56 -10.97 -7.46
C ALA A 98 -10.99 -9.51 -7.21
N ARG A 99 -12.26 -9.29 -6.87
CA ARG A 99 -12.75 -7.95 -6.48
C ARG A 99 -12.07 -7.43 -5.23
N LYS A 100 -11.87 -8.28 -4.22
CA LYS A 100 -11.18 -7.91 -2.99
C LYS A 100 -9.70 -7.66 -3.21
N GLU A 101 -9.05 -8.43 -4.09
CA GLU A 101 -7.69 -8.16 -4.54
C GLU A 101 -7.58 -6.77 -5.18
N LEU A 102 -8.47 -6.42 -6.13
CA LEU A 102 -8.42 -5.09 -6.76
C LEU A 102 -8.63 -3.94 -5.74
N GLU A 103 -9.53 -4.13 -4.77
CA GLU A 103 -9.75 -3.14 -3.70
C GLU A 103 -8.47 -2.90 -2.89
N LEU A 104 -7.75 -3.98 -2.54
CA LEU A 104 -6.47 -3.90 -1.84
C LEU A 104 -5.37 -3.27 -2.70
N GLU A 105 -5.29 -3.61 -4.00
CA GLU A 105 -4.31 -2.99 -4.91
C GLU A 105 -4.53 -1.48 -5.07
N THR A 106 -5.80 -1.05 -5.10
CA THR A 106 -6.15 0.37 -5.19
C THR A 106 -5.76 1.11 -3.92
N LYS A 107 -6.01 0.50 -2.74
CA LYS A 107 -5.58 1.04 -1.45
C LYS A 107 -4.05 1.13 -1.36
N MET A 108 -3.35 0.07 -1.76
CA MET A 108 -1.88 0.06 -1.77
C MET A 108 -1.32 1.19 -2.65
N ARG A 109 -1.84 1.32 -3.87
CA ARG A 109 -1.38 2.37 -4.79
C ARG A 109 -1.60 3.77 -4.23
N SER A 110 -2.74 4.01 -3.58
CA SER A 110 -3.01 5.30 -2.95
C SER A 110 -1.98 5.63 -1.87
N ILE A 111 -1.60 4.65 -1.05
CA ILE A 111 -0.56 4.80 -0.02
C ILE A 111 0.79 5.10 -0.68
N GLU A 112 1.17 4.33 -1.69
CA GLU A 112 2.42 4.56 -2.42
C GLU A 112 2.49 5.98 -3.01
N GLU A 113 1.45 6.40 -3.74
CA GLU A 113 1.37 7.74 -4.34
C GLU A 113 1.50 8.83 -3.26
N GLU A 114 0.72 8.74 -2.19
CA GLU A 114 0.76 9.69 -1.08
C GLU A 114 2.16 9.83 -0.48
N TRP A 115 2.83 8.72 -0.15
CA TRP A 115 4.14 8.75 0.51
C TRP A 115 5.29 9.09 -0.42
N THR A 116 5.15 8.82 -1.72
CA THR A 116 6.13 9.27 -2.72
C THR A 116 6.15 10.78 -2.91
N GLU A 117 5.04 11.47 -2.64
CA GLU A 117 4.91 12.90 -2.81
C GLU A 117 5.18 13.72 -1.53
N GLN A 118 5.32 13.09 -0.36
CA GLN A 118 5.56 13.82 0.90
C GLN A 118 6.93 14.51 0.93
N ILE A 119 6.94 15.77 1.39
CA ILE A 119 8.12 16.65 1.43
C ILE A 119 8.28 17.23 2.84
N LEU A 120 9.46 17.07 3.43
CA LEU A 120 9.84 17.68 4.70
C LEU A 120 9.97 19.20 4.57
N ASN A 121 9.38 19.91 5.53
CA ASN A 121 9.54 21.35 5.69
C ASN A 121 10.69 21.68 6.65
N PHE A 122 11.48 22.66 6.26
CA PHE A 122 12.58 23.17 7.06
C PHE A 122 12.41 24.65 7.35
N GLU A 123 12.75 25.05 8.58
CA GLU A 123 12.73 26.43 9.06
C GLU A 123 14.15 26.97 9.25
N PRO A 124 14.36 28.28 9.01
CA PRO A 124 15.64 28.90 9.24
C PRO A 124 15.91 29.07 10.74
N TYR A 125 17.16 28.86 11.15
CA TYR A 125 17.59 29.09 12.53
C TYR A 125 18.86 29.92 12.62
N LYS A 126 18.77 31.08 13.29
CA LYS A 126 19.86 32.06 13.45
C LYS A 126 20.57 32.30 12.10
N ASP A 127 21.90 32.27 12.10
CA ASP A 127 22.73 32.43 10.90
C ASP A 127 23.01 31.12 10.15
N TYR A 128 22.43 29.99 10.59
CA TYR A 128 22.71 28.67 10.02
C TYR A 128 21.89 28.33 8.78
N GLY A 129 20.83 29.10 8.50
CA GLY A 129 19.90 28.86 7.39
C GLY A 129 18.86 27.77 7.71
N LEU A 130 18.31 27.13 6.67
CA LEU A 130 17.27 26.09 6.77
C LEU A 130 17.84 24.79 7.36
N ILE A 131 17.81 24.68 8.70
CA ILE A 131 18.41 23.56 9.43
C ILE A 131 17.47 22.90 10.44
N LEU A 132 16.31 23.49 10.74
CA LEU A 132 15.36 22.88 11.65
C LEU A 132 14.23 22.25 10.87
N LEU A 133 13.83 21.04 11.22
CA LEU A 133 12.55 20.50 10.79
C LEU A 133 11.42 21.31 11.43
N GLU A 134 10.42 21.66 10.63
CA GLU A 134 9.21 22.30 11.12
C GLU A 134 8.45 21.32 12.04
N LYS A 135 8.56 21.51 13.36
CA LYS A 135 8.09 20.55 14.37
C LYS A 135 6.61 20.21 14.21
N ARG A 136 5.76 21.22 14.03
CA ARG A 136 4.30 21.03 13.86
C ARG A 136 3.96 20.25 12.60
N TYR A 137 4.66 20.49 11.50
CA TYR A 137 4.45 19.74 10.27
C TYR A 137 4.82 18.26 10.45
N VAL A 138 5.97 17.99 11.10
CA VAL A 138 6.41 16.62 11.37
C VAL A 138 5.49 15.90 12.36
N GLU A 139 4.98 16.57 13.40
CA GLU A 139 4.00 16.00 14.32
C GLU A 139 2.71 15.56 13.59
N ASN A 140 2.17 16.40 12.71
CA ASN A 140 1.03 16.01 11.87
C ASN A 140 1.39 14.85 10.92
N LEU A 141 2.59 14.86 10.35
CA LEU A 141 3.07 13.79 9.47
C LEU A 141 3.20 12.45 10.22
N LEU A 142 3.58 12.48 11.49
CA LEU A 142 3.63 11.30 12.36
C LEU A 142 2.23 10.73 12.61
N GLU A 143 1.22 11.56 12.85
CA GLU A 143 -0.18 11.10 12.95
C GLU A 143 -0.63 10.41 11.64
N HIS A 144 -0.33 11.01 10.48
CA HIS A 144 -0.62 10.40 9.19
C HIS A 144 0.14 9.10 8.93
N LEU A 145 1.38 8.96 9.44
CA LEU A 145 2.15 7.71 9.38
C LEU A 145 1.46 6.60 10.16
N GLU A 146 0.90 6.90 11.33
CA GLU A 146 0.19 5.91 12.16
C GLU A 146 -1.05 5.36 11.45
N ASP A 147 -1.85 6.23 10.81
CA ASP A 147 -3.01 5.82 10.00
C ASP A 147 -2.60 4.93 8.81
N GLY A 148 -1.50 5.29 8.13
CA GLY A 148 -0.94 4.50 7.04
C GLY A 148 -0.44 3.14 7.49
N GLU A 149 0.27 3.08 8.61
CA GLU A 149 0.73 1.82 9.23
C GLU A 149 -0.45 0.92 9.63
N GLU A 150 -1.48 1.49 10.27
CA GLU A 150 -2.67 0.72 10.65
C GLU A 150 -3.36 0.14 9.42
N THR A 151 -3.50 0.94 8.36
CA THR A 151 -4.09 0.50 7.09
C THR A 151 -3.30 -0.67 6.50
N LEU A 152 -1.98 -0.57 6.42
CA LEU A 152 -1.11 -1.65 5.91
C LEU A 152 -1.18 -2.90 6.80
N ALA A 153 -1.20 -2.73 8.13
CA ALA A 153 -1.35 -3.82 9.07
C ALA A 153 -2.68 -4.56 8.88
N GLN A 154 -3.79 -3.82 8.74
CA GLN A 154 -5.10 -4.40 8.44
C GLN A 154 -5.08 -5.16 7.11
N MET A 155 -4.48 -4.60 6.05
CA MET A 155 -4.34 -5.27 4.75
C MET A 155 -3.63 -6.63 4.87
N LEU A 156 -2.55 -6.71 5.65
CA LEU A 156 -1.78 -7.95 5.88
C LEU A 156 -2.57 -9.06 6.60
N THR A 157 -3.61 -8.70 7.36
CA THR A 157 -4.52 -9.68 8.00
C THR A 157 -5.51 -10.30 7.03
N THR A 158 -5.72 -9.68 5.86
CA THR A 158 -6.73 -10.16 4.91
C THR A 158 -6.26 -11.41 4.16
N ARG A 159 -7.15 -12.38 3.96
CA ARG A 159 -6.84 -13.61 3.21
C ARG A 159 -6.61 -13.41 1.71
N TYR A 160 -6.92 -12.22 1.19
CA TYR A 160 -6.80 -11.89 -0.24
C TYR A 160 -5.48 -11.19 -0.57
N ILE A 161 -4.63 -10.96 0.44
CA ILE A 161 -3.39 -10.20 0.30
C ILE A 161 -2.29 -10.95 -0.45
N GLU A 162 -2.42 -12.26 -0.64
CA GLU A 162 -1.32 -13.13 -1.09
C GLU A 162 -0.55 -12.60 -2.32
N PRO A 163 -1.19 -12.09 -3.39
CA PRO A 163 -0.46 -11.57 -4.56
C PRO A 163 0.36 -10.31 -4.30
N MET A 164 0.08 -9.56 -3.24
CA MET A 164 0.72 -8.28 -2.88
C MET A 164 1.37 -8.30 -1.49
N ARG A 165 1.44 -9.46 -0.84
CA ARG A 165 1.90 -9.59 0.55
C ARG A 165 3.30 -9.00 0.74
N GLU A 166 4.22 -9.32 -0.17
CA GLU A 166 5.60 -8.83 -0.12
C GLU A 166 5.67 -7.31 -0.29
N GLU A 167 4.89 -6.75 -1.21
CA GLU A 167 4.83 -5.32 -1.47
C GLU A 167 4.28 -4.55 -0.27
N VAL A 168 3.15 -5.00 0.29
CA VAL A 168 2.52 -4.39 1.48
C VAL A 168 3.42 -4.52 2.71
N ALA A 169 4.09 -5.67 2.88
CA ALA A 169 5.06 -5.86 3.97
C ALA A 169 6.25 -4.91 3.83
N SER A 170 6.81 -4.77 2.62
CA SER A 170 7.91 -3.84 2.36
C SER A 170 7.52 -2.40 2.67
N TRP A 171 6.33 -1.97 2.27
CA TRP A 171 5.82 -0.64 2.59
C TRP A 171 5.56 -0.43 4.08
N SER A 172 5.06 -1.45 4.79
CA SER A 172 4.89 -1.39 6.24
C SER A 172 6.22 -1.18 6.96
N GLU A 173 7.28 -1.88 6.54
CA GLU A 173 8.63 -1.69 7.08
C GLU A 173 9.20 -0.30 6.76
N LYS A 174 8.96 0.23 5.55
CA LYS A 174 9.38 1.58 5.16
C LYS A 174 8.71 2.64 6.03
N LEU A 175 7.38 2.63 6.16
CA LEU A 175 6.66 3.63 6.95
C LEU A 175 7.08 3.59 8.43
N LYS A 176 7.24 2.38 8.97
CA LYS A 176 7.76 2.19 10.32
C LYS A 176 9.16 2.76 10.51
N ALA A 177 10.06 2.48 9.58
CA ALA A 177 11.41 3.03 9.62
C ALA A 177 11.40 4.56 9.55
N ILE A 178 10.53 5.16 8.71
CA ILE A 178 10.39 6.61 8.59
C ILE A 178 9.88 7.20 9.91
N ARG A 179 8.83 6.64 10.52
CA ARG A 179 8.31 7.12 11.81
C ARG A 179 9.40 7.14 12.89
N GLU A 180 10.08 6.01 13.09
CA GLU A 180 11.15 5.90 14.08
C GLU A 180 12.31 6.88 13.82
N ILE A 181 12.57 7.22 12.55
CA ILE A 181 13.60 8.21 12.18
C ILE A 181 13.11 9.62 12.49
N LEU A 182 11.88 9.98 12.15
CA LEU A 182 11.33 11.31 12.38
C LEU A 182 11.18 11.63 13.87
N GLU A 183 10.71 10.68 14.67
CA GLU A 183 10.63 10.81 16.14
C GLU A 183 12.02 11.08 16.74
N LEU A 184 13.01 10.24 16.39
CA LEU A 184 14.38 10.41 16.86
C LEU A 184 14.99 11.72 16.36
N TRP A 185 14.64 12.16 15.15
CA TRP A 185 15.14 13.41 14.60
C TRP A 185 14.61 14.61 15.37
N LEU A 186 13.31 14.65 15.70
CA LEU A 186 12.73 15.69 16.55
C LEU A 186 13.37 15.70 17.94
N GLU A 187 13.59 14.53 18.54
CA GLU A 187 14.26 14.42 19.83
C GLU A 187 15.70 14.97 19.80
N VAL A 188 16.49 14.57 18.80
CA VAL A 188 17.85 15.08 18.59
C VAL A 188 17.85 16.58 18.32
N GLN A 189 16.87 17.11 17.58
CA GLN A 189 16.71 18.53 17.32
C GLN A 189 16.50 19.32 18.61
N ASP A 190 15.57 18.87 19.46
CA ASP A 190 15.27 19.51 20.75
C ASP A 190 16.48 19.46 21.69
N MET A 191 17.18 18.32 21.75
CA MET A 191 18.42 18.18 22.53
C MET A 191 19.55 19.09 22.02
N TRP A 192 19.72 19.20 20.70
CA TRP A 192 20.72 20.06 20.09
C TRP A 192 20.43 21.53 20.34
N LEU A 193 19.17 21.96 20.22
CA LEU A 193 18.75 23.34 20.54
C LEU A 193 19.01 23.68 22.02
N GLY A 194 18.74 22.75 22.94
CA GLY A 194 19.06 22.92 24.35
C GLY A 194 20.56 23.10 24.60
N ALA A 195 21.38 22.22 24.02
CA ALA A 195 22.83 22.27 24.15
C ALA A 195 23.44 23.51 23.49
N GLU A 196 22.97 23.92 22.31
CA GLU A 196 23.45 25.08 21.56
C GLU A 196 23.27 26.37 22.37
N ASN A 197 22.11 26.56 22.99
CA ASN A 197 21.83 27.75 23.81
C ASN A 197 22.75 27.85 25.04
N ILE A 198 23.22 26.72 25.57
CA ILE A 198 24.08 26.66 26.75
C ILE A 198 25.54 26.84 26.36
N PHE A 199 26.04 26.08 25.38
CA PHE A 199 27.46 26.11 25.00
C PHE A 199 27.87 27.36 24.22
N ASN A 200 26.94 28.02 23.51
CA ASN A 200 27.23 29.30 22.86
C ASN A 200 27.10 30.51 23.82
N ASN A 201 26.74 30.29 25.10
CA ASN A 201 26.78 31.34 26.11
C ASN A 201 28.23 31.51 26.64
N PRO A 202 28.84 32.71 26.51
CA PRO A 202 30.22 32.97 26.94
C PRO A 202 30.52 32.67 28.42
N SER A 203 29.50 32.64 29.29
CA SER A 203 29.66 32.35 30.72
C SER A 203 29.73 30.86 31.06
N ALA A 204 29.19 29.97 30.23
CA ALA A 204 29.09 28.53 30.51
C ALA A 204 30.37 27.75 30.16
N GLY A 205 31.23 28.30 29.30
CA GLY A 205 32.37 27.59 28.71
C GLY A 205 33.58 27.34 29.62
N LYS A 206 33.62 27.90 30.83
CA LYS A 206 34.81 27.79 31.71
C LYS A 206 34.88 26.48 32.50
N ASP A 207 33.73 25.91 32.88
CA ASP A 207 33.69 24.73 33.75
C ASP A 207 33.50 23.41 32.99
N ILE A 208 33.23 23.46 31.67
CA ILE A 208 32.77 22.31 30.87
C ILE A 208 33.54 22.17 29.52
N SER A 209 34.87 22.24 29.55
CA SER A 209 35.69 22.31 28.32
C SER A 209 35.70 21.02 27.47
N LEU A 210 35.49 19.85 28.08
CA LEU A 210 35.54 18.57 27.38
C LEU A 210 34.23 18.32 26.62
N GLU A 211 33.10 18.63 27.24
CA GLU A 211 31.77 18.54 26.65
C GLU A 211 31.58 19.63 25.59
N SER A 212 32.15 20.82 25.77
CA SER A 212 32.17 21.85 24.72
C SER A 212 32.86 21.33 23.45
N LYS A 213 34.02 20.65 23.57
CA LYS A 213 34.68 20.01 22.42
C LYS A 213 33.85 18.89 21.80
N ARG A 214 33.06 18.17 22.60
CA ARG A 214 32.15 17.11 22.13
C ARG A 214 30.98 17.71 21.34
N PHE A 215 30.31 18.71 21.92
CA PHE A 215 29.23 19.43 21.28
C PHE A 215 29.64 20.03 19.93
N VAL A 216 30.82 20.65 19.83
CA VAL A 216 31.33 21.18 18.53
C VAL A 216 31.43 20.10 17.44
N ARG A 217 31.70 18.82 17.78
CA ARG A 217 31.71 17.73 16.79
C ARG A 217 30.30 17.33 16.37
N VAL A 218 29.40 17.22 17.34
CA VAL A 218 27.98 16.92 17.10
C VAL A 218 27.36 18.03 16.25
N ASP A 219 27.61 19.29 16.60
CA ASP A 219 27.13 20.47 15.89
C ASP A 219 27.52 20.47 14.42
N LYS A 220 28.80 20.22 14.10
CA LYS A 220 29.25 20.09 12.71
C LYS A 220 28.54 18.96 11.96
N THR A 221 28.31 17.83 12.64
CA THR A 221 27.62 16.67 12.05
C THR A 221 26.15 16.99 11.82
N TRP A 222 25.50 17.65 12.78
CA TRP A 222 24.13 18.13 12.70
C TRP A 222 23.96 19.08 11.52
N LEU A 223 24.72 20.17 11.46
CA LEU A 223 24.63 21.17 10.39
C LEU A 223 24.85 20.57 9.00
N LYS A 224 25.83 19.66 8.86
CA LYS A 224 26.06 18.95 7.59
C LYS A 224 24.84 18.10 7.21
N THR A 225 24.33 17.35 8.17
CA THR A 225 23.20 16.43 7.99
C THR A 225 21.91 17.18 7.63
N GLN A 226 21.64 18.31 8.30
CA GLN A 226 20.46 19.13 8.03
C GLN A 226 20.51 19.80 6.65
N ARG A 227 21.67 20.30 6.23
CA ARG A 227 21.85 20.88 4.88
C ARG A 227 21.60 19.86 3.77
N GLN A 228 22.13 18.65 3.91
CA GLN A 228 21.87 17.57 2.96
C GLN A 228 20.38 17.22 2.90
N SER A 229 19.70 17.22 4.05
CA SER A 229 18.27 16.93 4.13
C SER A 229 17.36 18.05 3.64
N SER A 230 17.77 19.31 3.75
CA SER A 230 16.99 20.42 3.20
C SER A 230 17.13 20.54 1.67
N GLU A 231 18.14 19.90 1.08
CA GLU A 231 18.28 19.67 -0.36
C GLU A 231 17.39 18.49 -0.81
N ILE A 232 17.50 17.34 -0.15
CA ILE A 232 16.70 16.13 -0.44
C ILE A 232 15.47 16.14 0.45
N ARG A 233 14.49 16.99 0.11
CA ARG A 233 13.32 17.23 0.95
C ARG A 233 12.30 16.09 0.96
N ASN A 234 12.34 15.18 -0.01
CA ASN A 234 11.40 14.06 -0.06
C ASN A 234 11.56 13.13 1.15
N VAL A 235 10.46 12.81 1.84
CA VAL A 235 10.49 12.05 3.11
C VAL A 235 11.14 10.68 2.94
N LEU A 236 10.75 9.93 1.91
CA LEU A 236 11.30 8.59 1.64
C LEU A 236 12.80 8.65 1.34
N GLN A 237 13.20 9.52 0.42
CA GLN A 237 14.60 9.65 0.03
C GLN A 237 15.45 10.15 1.19
N CYS A 238 14.94 11.05 2.02
CA CYS A 238 15.68 11.63 3.12
C CYS A 238 15.83 10.67 4.31
N CYS A 239 14.77 9.95 4.68
CA CYS A 239 14.81 9.04 5.82
C CYS A 239 15.51 7.72 5.47
N LEU A 240 15.31 7.22 4.25
CA LEU A 240 15.87 5.95 3.77
C LEU A 240 17.16 6.13 2.95
N SER A 241 17.82 7.31 3.05
CA SER A 241 19.08 7.59 2.36
C SER A 241 20.23 6.74 2.88
N GLU A 242 21.23 6.53 2.03
CA GLU A 242 22.56 6.05 2.41
C GLU A 242 23.54 7.24 2.53
N PRO A 243 24.35 7.34 3.61
CA PRO A 243 24.40 6.48 4.79
C PRO A 243 23.12 6.56 5.66
N PRO A 244 22.80 5.50 6.44
CA PRO A 244 21.51 5.39 7.12
C PRO A 244 21.31 6.53 8.13
N LYS A 245 20.33 7.38 7.84
CA LYS A 245 19.96 8.56 8.64
C LYS A 245 19.80 8.20 10.13
N LYS A 246 19.12 7.08 10.39
CA LYS A 246 18.90 6.52 11.72
C LYS A 246 20.20 6.30 12.51
N GLY A 247 21.24 5.80 11.87
CA GLY A 247 22.54 5.54 12.53
C GLY A 247 23.22 6.84 12.96
N ILE A 248 23.20 7.83 12.07
CA ILE A 248 23.77 9.16 12.35
C ILE A 248 23.00 9.84 13.49
N LEU A 249 21.66 9.83 13.44
CA LEU A 249 20.82 10.40 14.49
C LEU A 249 21.03 9.71 15.83
N LYS A 250 21.16 8.37 15.87
CA LYS A 250 21.43 7.63 17.11
C LYS A 250 22.77 7.99 17.75
N GLU A 251 23.82 8.15 16.94
CA GLU A 251 25.12 8.55 17.47
C GLU A 251 25.08 9.99 18.01
N MET A 252 24.42 10.91 17.28
CA MET A 252 24.22 12.29 17.74
C MET A 252 23.40 12.34 19.04
N HIS A 253 22.32 11.57 19.13
CA HIS A 253 21.50 11.46 20.34
C HIS A 253 22.34 11.06 21.56
N LYS A 254 23.11 9.97 21.44
CA LYS A 254 23.99 9.49 22.51
C LYS A 254 25.01 10.54 22.95
N GLU A 255 25.66 11.21 22.01
CA GLU A 255 26.65 12.24 22.31
C GLU A 255 26.01 13.48 22.99
N LEU A 256 24.81 13.89 22.54
CA LEU A 256 24.04 14.97 23.19
C LEU A 256 23.55 14.57 24.57
N GLU A 257 23.18 13.32 24.79
CA GLU A 257 22.73 12.82 26.08
C GLU A 257 23.85 12.92 27.13
N ILE A 258 25.09 12.62 26.73
CA ILE A 258 26.29 12.80 27.57
C ILE A 258 26.47 14.29 27.89
N CYS A 259 26.41 15.16 26.88
CA CYS A 259 26.53 16.61 27.08
C CYS A 259 25.44 17.15 28.05
N ASN A 260 24.18 16.76 27.86
CA ASN A 260 23.05 17.25 28.66
C ASN A 260 23.08 16.71 30.09
N LYS A 261 23.48 15.45 30.31
CA LYS A 261 23.69 14.90 31.65
C LYS A 261 24.75 15.68 32.40
N SER A 262 25.90 15.96 31.77
CA SER A 262 26.95 16.78 32.40
C SER A 262 26.42 18.17 32.75
N ILE A 263 25.70 18.84 31.83
CA ILE A 263 25.10 20.15 32.08
C ILE A 263 24.17 20.12 33.31
N SER A 264 23.32 19.10 33.45
CA SER A 264 22.36 19.02 34.57
C SER A 264 23.00 18.85 35.95
N LEU A 265 24.29 18.47 36.00
CA LEU A 265 25.04 18.28 37.23
C LEU A 265 25.72 19.57 37.73
N TYR A 266 25.71 20.64 36.94
CA TYR A 266 26.24 21.97 37.28
C TYR A 266 25.11 22.95 37.62
#